data_AF-A0A0F6TZW4-F1
#
_entry.id   AF-A0A0F6TZW4-F1
#
_cell.length_a   1.000
_cell.length_b   1.000
_cell.length_c   1.000
_cell.angle_alpha   90.00
_cell.angle_beta   90.00
_cell.angle_gamma   90.00
#
_symmetry.space_group_name_H-M   'P 1'
#
loop_
_entity.id
_entity.type
_entity.pdbx_description
1 polymer ?
#
loop_
_entity_poly.entity_id
_entity_poly.type
_entity_poly.pdbx_seq_one_letter_code
_entity_poly.pdbx_strand_id
1 'polypeptide(L)'
;MVPETRPGWMNPMSAESLLASPLRQQLMRIIWQRTSLSGALFTELYQIPVRRFAELVQQLPASEYHHHSHPGGLLDHTLEVMAFAAKLRQRHLLPAGAAPEDQAREAEAWTAGVIYAALLHDVGKIATDILVTTDDEQPWYPWQGVLSKPYRLKYHKKRDHQLHPVVGGLLATHILPITALNWLAQYQELYTSFLYCINGHYDRAGIMGELVQEADRASVAQFMGANASTALERPQPSLAKQMLTALRQLVQTQFKLSNPHSGSDGWLTEDALWLISKTTADRVRAWLLQQGVTSVPDSNVRLFDEMQAHGLIIPTSEDKAVWSCEIKADGGWAPGCPLTLLRLSPSRIWGTQEERPTLFAGQVIPDATAPQTSNLDENAEPEIALEIPVGQITGKGESLADLTLSLFAPALSDEEIINDFVSPIEEPMGGISLTQRTDITEEKLTGAEPRTTSRSVSGQGFVDWLREGIRTRKMMINESGAPVHMVAGRVFLVSPGIFKLYIQSTTGETGEQWKPVQRAFQRLSLHYYDNDGTNIFTCEVKGPRKTRRLKGYFLEKPEFIFGDVVPEDNPYLSMFVGT
;
A
#
# COMPACT_ATOMS: atom_id res chain seq x y z
N MET A 1 0.51 31.93 23.98
CA MET A 1 0.83 32.56 22.69
C MET A 1 1.79 31.64 21.97
N VAL A 2 1.38 31.03 20.86
CA VAL A 2 2.31 30.28 20.00
C VAL A 2 3.20 31.32 19.32
N PRO A 3 4.54 31.26 19.43
CA PRO A 3 5.41 32.21 18.76
C PRO A 3 5.13 32.14 17.26
N GLU A 4 4.87 33.28 16.62
CA GLU A 4 4.74 33.34 15.16
C GLU A 4 6.01 32.76 14.54
N THR A 5 5.86 31.66 13.82
CA THR A 5 6.97 31.02 13.11
C THR A 5 7.41 31.95 11.99
N ARG A 6 8.70 32.31 12.00
CA ARG A 6 9.33 33.00 10.86
C ARG A 6 9.06 32.18 9.58
N PRO A 7 8.79 32.80 8.42
CA PRO A 7 8.53 32.06 7.18
C PRO A 7 9.64 31.04 6.89
N GLY A 8 9.27 29.77 6.66
CA GLY A 8 10.21 28.67 6.43
C GLY A 8 10.81 28.00 7.69
N TRP A 9 10.37 28.41 8.89
CA TRP A 9 10.76 27.78 10.16
C TRP A 9 9.61 26.95 10.74
N MET A 10 9.96 25.84 11.37
CA MET A 10 9.07 24.93 12.07
C MET A 10 9.38 24.94 13.55
N ASN A 11 8.35 24.82 14.39
CA ASN A 11 8.50 24.64 15.82
C ASN A 11 8.50 23.14 16.17
N PRO A 12 9.33 22.68 17.12
CA PRO A 12 9.22 21.33 17.66
C PRO A 12 7.84 21.07 18.27
N MET A 13 7.37 19.85 18.11
CA MET A 13 6.07 19.37 18.55
C MET A 13 6.24 18.13 19.42
N SER A 14 5.31 17.92 20.37
CA SER A 14 5.30 16.71 21.19
C SER A 14 4.78 15.52 20.39
N ALA A 15 5.11 14.30 20.85
CA ALA A 15 4.60 13.08 20.23
C ALA A 15 3.06 13.05 20.15
N GLU A 16 2.36 13.55 21.17
CA GLU A 16 0.90 13.60 21.19
C GLU A 16 0.36 14.44 20.04
N SER A 17 0.94 15.63 19.82
CA SER A 17 0.50 16.52 18.76
C SER A 17 0.84 15.96 17.38
N LEU A 18 2.03 15.36 17.23
CA LEU A 18 2.45 14.73 15.98
C LEU A 18 1.58 13.52 15.64
N LEU A 19 1.18 12.71 16.61
CA LEU A 19 0.35 11.53 16.36
C LEU A 19 -1.15 11.82 16.34
N ALA A 20 -1.59 13.04 16.63
CA ALA A 20 -3.01 13.39 16.78
C ALA A 20 -3.84 13.33 15.48
N SER A 21 -3.20 13.25 14.30
CA SER A 21 -3.95 13.23 13.05
C SER A 21 -4.84 11.97 12.94
N PRO A 22 -6.04 12.07 12.32
CA PRO A 22 -6.94 10.93 12.18
C PRO A 22 -6.29 9.71 11.48
N LEU A 23 -5.44 9.97 10.48
CA LEU A 23 -4.68 8.94 9.77
C LEU A 23 -3.72 8.20 10.71
N ARG A 24 -2.88 8.94 11.44
CA ARG A 24 -1.87 8.36 12.35
C ARG A 24 -2.52 7.57 13.48
N GLN A 25 -3.61 8.10 14.06
CA GLN A 25 -4.39 7.37 15.07
C GLN A 25 -5.00 6.09 14.52
N GLN A 26 -5.46 6.10 13.26
CA GLN A 26 -6.00 4.90 12.63
C GLN A 26 -4.93 3.86 12.33
N LEU A 27 -3.77 4.26 11.79
CA LEU A 27 -2.64 3.35 11.56
C LEU A 27 -2.20 2.69 12.87
N MET A 28 -2.11 3.46 13.95
CA MET A 28 -1.83 2.90 15.28
C MET A 28 -2.88 1.89 15.75
N ARG A 29 -4.18 2.13 15.50
CA ARG A 29 -5.24 1.16 15.78
C ARG A 29 -5.10 -0.11 14.94
N ILE A 30 -4.73 0.01 13.67
CA ILE A 30 -4.51 -1.14 12.78
C ILE A 30 -3.34 -2.00 13.29
N ILE A 31 -2.21 -1.38 13.65
CA ILE A 31 -1.05 -2.09 14.21
C ILE A 31 -1.46 -2.81 15.51
N TRP A 32 -2.26 -2.15 16.35
CA TRP A 32 -2.76 -2.77 17.58
C TRP A 32 -3.67 -3.98 17.32
N GLN A 33 -4.64 -3.84 16.43
CA GLN A 33 -5.55 -4.94 16.05
C GLN A 33 -4.79 -6.15 15.50
N ARG A 34 -3.69 -5.92 14.79
CA ARG A 34 -2.89 -6.98 14.17
C ARG A 34 -1.94 -7.70 15.12
N THR A 35 -1.54 -7.04 16.20
CA THR A 35 -0.64 -7.61 17.21
C THR A 35 -1.41 -8.29 18.36
N SER A 36 -2.72 -8.00 18.50
CA SER A 36 -3.61 -8.63 19.48
C SER A 36 -3.14 -8.51 20.94
N LEU A 37 -2.32 -7.52 21.26
CA LEU A 37 -1.79 -7.27 22.59
C LEU A 37 -2.80 -6.56 23.50
N SER A 38 -2.62 -6.68 24.82
CA SER A 38 -3.31 -5.80 25.77
C SER A 38 -2.89 -4.34 25.56
N GLY A 39 -3.74 -3.40 25.96
CA GLY A 39 -3.43 -1.97 25.80
C GLY A 39 -2.11 -1.56 26.47
N ALA A 40 -1.83 -2.09 27.67
CA ALA A 40 -0.58 -1.81 28.38
C ALA A 40 0.66 -2.34 27.63
N LEU A 41 0.60 -3.58 27.13
CA LEU A 41 1.70 -4.15 26.35
C LEU A 41 1.89 -3.46 25.01
N PHE A 42 0.79 -3.09 24.34
CA PHE A 42 0.86 -2.32 23.10
C PHE A 42 1.50 -0.94 23.32
N THR A 43 1.18 -0.28 24.44
CA THR A 43 1.80 0.98 24.80
C THR A 43 3.30 0.84 24.99
N GLU A 44 3.73 -0.13 25.82
CA GLU A 44 5.15 -0.37 26.10
C GLU A 44 5.94 -0.79 24.84
N LEU A 45 5.42 -1.77 24.10
CA LEU A 45 6.13 -2.35 22.97
C LEU A 45 6.09 -1.49 21.72
N TYR A 46 5.01 -0.77 21.42
CA TYR A 46 4.87 -0.10 20.11
C TYR A 46 4.61 1.39 20.23
N GLN A 47 3.73 1.82 21.13
CA GLN A 47 3.38 3.24 21.24
C GLN A 47 4.55 4.09 21.74
N ILE A 48 5.31 3.62 22.73
CA ILE A 48 6.50 4.35 23.23
C ILE A 48 7.57 4.50 22.13
N PRO A 49 8.00 3.44 21.41
CA PRO A 49 8.89 3.59 20.26
C PRO A 49 8.38 4.54 19.19
N VAL A 50 7.09 4.45 18.83
CA VAL A 50 6.50 5.34 17.83
C VAL A 50 6.51 6.80 18.30
N ARG A 51 6.24 7.06 19.59
CA ARG A 51 6.33 8.42 20.15
C ARG A 51 7.74 8.98 20.08
N ARG A 52 8.75 8.18 20.46
CA ARG A 52 10.17 8.56 20.37
C ARG A 52 10.59 8.82 18.93
N PHE A 53 10.17 7.97 18.00
CA PHE A 53 10.39 8.17 16.57
C PHE A 53 9.74 9.48 16.10
N ALA A 54 8.47 9.71 16.42
CA ALA A 54 7.75 10.93 16.05
C ALA A 54 8.47 12.18 16.56
N GLU A 55 8.90 12.21 17.82
CA GLU A 55 9.64 13.35 18.37
C GLU A 55 11.03 13.55 17.75
N LEU A 56 11.66 12.48 17.28
CA LEU A 56 12.95 12.56 16.60
C LEU A 56 12.79 13.08 15.17
N VAL A 57 11.80 12.59 14.43
CA VAL A 57 11.58 12.95 13.01
C VAL A 57 10.71 14.20 12.82
N GLN A 58 9.98 14.64 13.85
CA GLN A 58 9.14 15.84 13.82
C GLN A 58 8.25 15.93 12.55
N GLN A 59 8.29 17.06 11.85
CA GLN A 59 7.57 17.29 10.60
C GLN A 59 8.46 17.06 9.37
N LEU A 60 9.53 16.25 9.49
CA LEU A 60 10.41 15.99 8.36
C LEU A 60 9.66 15.20 7.26
N PRO A 61 9.82 15.60 5.98
CA PRO A 61 9.29 14.86 4.84
C PRO A 61 10.07 13.55 4.59
N ALA A 62 9.44 12.57 3.96
CA ALA A 62 10.11 11.31 3.58
C ALA A 62 10.85 11.43 2.23
N SER A 63 10.45 12.40 1.39
CA SER A 63 10.97 12.59 0.03
C SER A 63 10.89 14.05 -0.42
N GLU A 64 11.73 14.46 -1.38
CA GLU A 64 11.80 15.85 -1.85
C GLU A 64 10.72 16.21 -2.88
N TYR A 65 10.41 15.29 -3.79
CA TYR A 65 9.51 15.54 -4.93
C TYR A 65 8.44 14.46 -5.12
N HIS A 66 8.38 13.46 -4.23
CA HIS A 66 7.52 12.29 -4.39
C HIS A 66 6.41 12.24 -3.32
N HIS A 67 5.78 11.07 -3.19
CA HIS A 67 4.84 10.75 -2.12
C HIS A 67 5.50 11.00 -0.74
N HIS A 68 4.72 11.53 0.20
CA HIS A 68 5.20 11.95 1.53
C HIS A 68 6.23 13.09 1.55
N SER A 69 6.21 13.99 0.54
CA SER A 69 7.00 15.24 0.54
C SER A 69 6.42 16.36 1.40
N HIS A 70 5.20 16.17 1.91
CA HIS A 70 4.56 17.12 2.82
C HIS A 70 5.17 17.06 4.23
N PRO A 71 4.93 18.10 5.06
CA PRO A 71 5.32 18.09 6.47
C PRO A 71 4.80 16.84 7.20
N GLY A 72 5.71 16.16 7.90
CA GLY A 72 5.44 14.94 8.66
C GLY A 72 5.30 13.69 7.80
N GLY A 73 5.61 13.76 6.50
CA GLY A 73 5.51 12.64 5.59
C GLY A 73 6.37 11.43 5.99
N LEU A 74 7.54 11.63 6.61
CA LEU A 74 8.37 10.51 7.09
C LEU A 74 7.66 9.70 8.18
N LEU A 75 6.92 10.37 9.07
CA LEU A 75 6.12 9.72 10.10
C LEU A 75 4.94 8.95 9.51
N ASP A 76 4.23 9.54 8.56
CA ASP A 76 3.10 8.89 7.90
C ASP A 76 3.54 7.63 7.14
N HIS A 77 4.56 7.77 6.30
CA HIS A 77 5.14 6.66 5.56
C HIS A 77 5.59 5.52 6.48
N THR A 78 6.32 5.84 7.55
CA THR A 78 6.80 4.82 8.50
C THR A 78 5.66 4.07 9.17
N LEU A 79 4.60 4.76 9.59
CA LEU A 79 3.43 4.12 10.20
C LEU A 79 2.66 3.23 9.22
N GLU A 80 2.62 3.59 7.94
CA GLU A 80 2.03 2.75 6.89
C GLU A 80 2.85 1.49 6.66
N VAL A 81 4.18 1.62 6.55
CA VAL A 81 5.09 0.47 6.43
C VAL A 81 4.97 -0.45 7.65
N MET A 82 4.89 0.10 8.87
CA MET A 82 4.63 -0.70 10.07
C MET A 82 3.29 -1.46 10.01
N ALA A 83 2.21 -0.81 9.55
CA ALA A 83 0.90 -1.43 9.44
C ALA A 83 0.87 -2.55 8.37
N PHE A 84 1.57 -2.36 7.25
CA PHE A 84 1.74 -3.39 6.23
C PHE A 84 2.65 -4.53 6.70
N ALA A 85 3.75 -4.24 7.38
CA ALA A 85 4.64 -5.26 7.93
C ALA A 85 3.89 -6.14 8.94
N ALA A 86 3.07 -5.55 9.81
CA ALA A 86 2.18 -6.29 10.70
C ALA A 86 1.17 -7.17 9.94
N LYS A 87 0.64 -6.70 8.80
CA LYS A 87 -0.27 -7.48 7.93
C LYS A 87 0.42 -8.67 7.29
N LEU A 88 1.60 -8.47 6.73
CA LEU A 88 2.36 -9.51 6.03
C LEU A 88 2.88 -10.56 7.02
N ARG A 89 3.32 -10.12 8.21
CA ARG A 89 3.77 -11.00 9.30
C ARG A 89 2.71 -12.03 9.71
N GLN A 90 1.42 -11.66 9.73
CA GLN A 90 0.32 -12.57 10.12
C GLN A 90 0.18 -13.78 9.18
N ARG A 91 0.71 -13.72 7.96
CA ARG A 91 0.65 -14.80 6.97
C ARG A 91 1.79 -15.82 7.11
N HIS A 92 2.72 -15.59 8.03
CA HIS A 92 3.93 -16.38 8.18
C HIS A 92 4.00 -17.03 9.57
N LEU A 93 4.46 -18.28 9.63
CA LEU A 93 4.84 -18.93 10.88
C LEU A 93 6.35 -18.72 11.06
N LEU A 94 6.73 -17.89 12.04
CA LEU A 94 8.13 -17.53 12.32
C LEU A 94 8.52 -17.99 13.73
N PRO A 95 9.76 -18.49 13.94
CA PRO A 95 10.85 -18.62 12.96
C PRO A 95 10.57 -19.68 11.88
N ALA A 96 11.07 -19.44 10.66
CA ALA A 96 10.80 -20.31 9.52
C ALA A 96 11.55 -21.65 9.69
N GLY A 97 10.84 -22.76 9.55
CA GLY A 97 11.42 -24.11 9.68
C GLY A 97 11.68 -24.58 11.13
N ALA A 98 11.39 -23.76 12.13
CA ALA A 98 11.44 -24.16 13.54
C ALA A 98 10.26 -25.09 13.91
N ALA A 99 10.41 -25.85 15.01
CA ALA A 99 9.32 -26.69 15.51
C ALA A 99 8.12 -25.83 15.96
N PRO A 100 6.88 -26.34 15.90
CA PRO A 100 5.69 -25.57 16.27
C PRO A 100 5.74 -24.97 17.69
N GLU A 101 6.39 -25.66 18.63
CA GLU A 101 6.58 -25.17 20.00
C GLU A 101 7.51 -23.94 20.04
N ASP A 102 8.62 -23.97 19.30
CA ASP A 102 9.54 -22.84 19.17
C ASP A 102 8.86 -21.67 18.43
N GLN A 103 8.09 -21.96 17.38
CA GLN A 103 7.30 -20.96 16.66
C GLN A 103 6.29 -20.27 17.58
N ALA A 104 5.56 -21.03 18.40
CA ALA A 104 4.64 -20.45 19.36
C ALA A 104 5.35 -19.62 20.44
N ARG A 105 6.49 -20.10 20.94
CA ARG A 105 7.29 -19.42 21.97
C ARG A 105 7.86 -18.08 21.49
N GLU A 106 8.30 -18.02 20.24
CA GLU A 106 9.02 -16.86 19.69
C GLU A 106 8.14 -15.94 18.82
N ALA A 107 6.88 -16.35 18.55
CA ALA A 107 5.98 -15.66 17.61
C ALA A 107 5.85 -14.16 17.89
N GLU A 108 5.66 -13.78 19.16
CA GLU A 108 5.51 -12.39 19.59
C GLU A 108 6.80 -11.59 19.39
N ALA A 109 7.95 -12.18 19.73
CA ALA A 109 9.26 -11.57 19.55
C ALA A 109 9.55 -11.32 18.07
N TRP A 110 9.26 -12.29 17.20
CA TRP A 110 9.38 -12.12 15.75
C TRP A 110 8.44 -11.06 15.20
N THR A 111 7.22 -10.97 15.73
CA THR A 111 6.26 -9.93 15.32
C THR A 111 6.78 -8.54 15.71
N ALA A 112 7.28 -8.38 16.93
CA ALA A 112 7.87 -7.14 17.39
C ALA A 112 9.12 -6.76 16.57
N GLY A 113 10.02 -7.71 16.31
CA GLY A 113 11.21 -7.49 15.50
C GLY A 113 10.91 -7.01 14.08
N VAL A 114 9.92 -7.60 13.40
CA VAL A 114 9.48 -7.16 12.07
C VAL A 114 8.92 -5.74 12.11
N ILE A 115 8.07 -5.43 13.09
CA ILE A 115 7.48 -4.09 13.24
C ILE A 115 8.53 -3.04 13.62
N TYR A 116 9.52 -3.40 14.44
CA TYR A 116 10.64 -2.52 14.77
C TYR A 116 11.57 -2.28 13.59
N ALA A 117 11.83 -3.31 12.78
CA ALA A 117 12.60 -3.15 11.55
C ALA A 117 11.87 -2.20 10.58
N ALA A 118 10.55 -2.34 10.44
CA ALA A 118 9.71 -1.41 9.69
C ALA A 118 9.72 0.01 10.27
N LEU A 119 9.71 0.17 11.60
CA LEU A 119 9.82 1.50 12.23
C LEU A 119 11.16 2.19 11.92
N LEU A 120 12.23 1.42 11.78
CA LEU A 120 13.60 1.92 11.63
C LEU A 120 14.09 1.99 10.17
N HIS A 121 13.37 1.40 9.21
CA HIS A 121 13.89 1.17 7.85
C HIS A 121 14.41 2.44 7.16
N ASP A 122 13.76 3.58 7.38
CA ASP A 122 14.05 4.86 6.75
C ASP A 122 14.47 5.97 7.74
N VAL A 123 14.65 5.63 9.02
CA VAL A 123 14.98 6.65 10.04
C VAL A 123 16.28 7.38 9.72
N GLY A 124 17.26 6.70 9.11
CA GLY A 124 18.56 7.29 8.80
C GLY A 124 18.50 8.49 7.85
N LYS A 125 17.39 8.68 7.11
CA LYS A 125 17.20 9.83 6.21
C LYS A 125 17.34 11.18 6.94
N ILE A 126 16.97 11.24 8.21
CA ILE A 126 17.08 12.46 9.01
C ILE A 126 18.53 12.84 9.34
N ALA A 127 19.48 11.93 9.15
CA ALA A 127 20.92 12.16 9.32
C ALA A 127 21.65 12.37 7.99
N THR A 128 21.22 11.71 6.91
CA THR A 128 21.97 11.64 5.64
C THR A 128 21.35 12.46 4.52
N ASP A 129 20.02 12.55 4.47
CA ASP A 129 19.30 13.09 3.32
C ASP A 129 18.87 14.53 3.57
N ILE A 130 18.60 14.86 4.83
CA ILE A 130 18.07 16.16 5.28
C ILE A 130 19.08 16.84 6.22
N LEU A 131 19.49 18.06 5.87
CA LEU A 131 20.18 18.96 6.78
C LEU A 131 19.13 19.75 7.57
N VAL A 132 19.19 19.65 8.89
CA VAL A 132 18.38 20.45 9.80
C VAL A 132 19.26 21.52 10.45
N THR A 133 18.80 22.76 10.44
CA THR A 133 19.47 23.90 11.09
C THR A 133 18.54 24.52 12.11
N THR A 134 19.01 24.67 13.35
CA THR A 134 18.28 25.34 14.44
C THR A 134 18.40 26.86 14.36
N ASP A 135 17.62 27.57 15.18
CA ASP A 135 17.51 29.04 15.17
C ASP A 135 18.77 29.80 15.62
N ASP A 136 19.71 29.09 16.24
CA ASP A 136 21.09 29.51 16.54
C ASP A 136 22.09 29.23 15.41
N GLU A 137 21.58 28.90 14.22
CA GLU A 137 22.34 28.61 13.00
C GLU A 137 23.28 27.40 13.09
N GLN A 138 23.07 26.52 14.07
CA GLN A 138 23.84 25.29 14.21
C GLN A 138 23.19 24.12 13.44
N PRO A 139 23.98 23.21 12.86
CA PRO A 139 23.45 21.95 12.36
C PRO A 139 22.99 21.08 13.53
N TRP A 140 21.80 20.50 13.39
CA TRP A 140 21.33 19.47 14.31
C TRP A 140 21.69 18.08 13.78
N TYR A 141 22.15 17.22 14.69
CA TYR A 141 22.38 15.81 14.40
C TYR A 141 21.46 14.93 15.26
N PRO A 142 20.88 13.85 14.70
CA PRO A 142 19.86 13.08 15.42
C PRO A 142 20.34 12.41 16.71
N TRP A 143 21.63 12.07 16.80
CA TRP A 143 22.24 11.51 18.01
C TRP A 143 22.38 12.52 19.16
N GLN A 144 22.16 13.82 18.90
CA GLN A 144 22.06 14.83 19.95
C GLN A 144 20.71 14.79 20.68
N GLY A 145 19.76 13.99 20.19
CA GLY A 145 18.41 13.85 20.74
C GLY A 145 17.37 14.69 19.99
N VAL A 146 16.18 14.79 20.60
CA VAL A 146 15.02 15.46 19.98
C VAL A 146 15.26 16.96 19.77
N LEU A 147 14.67 17.51 18.70
CA LEU A 147 14.71 18.95 18.42
C LEU A 147 13.98 19.72 19.53
N SER A 148 14.68 20.65 20.18
CA SER A 148 14.13 21.50 21.25
C SER A 148 13.98 22.97 20.85
N LYS A 149 14.52 23.34 19.69
CA LYS A 149 14.51 24.71 19.15
C LYS A 149 13.80 24.76 17.79
N PRO A 150 13.23 25.92 17.39
CA PRO A 150 12.77 26.13 16.03
C PRO A 150 13.83 25.76 15.00
N TYR A 151 13.42 25.16 13.90
CA TYR A 151 14.32 24.60 12.91
C TYR A 151 13.84 24.83 11.48
N ARG A 152 14.77 24.75 10.53
CA ARG A 152 14.50 24.70 9.09
C ARG A 152 15.21 23.50 8.48
N LEU A 153 14.71 23.03 7.35
CA LEU A 153 15.25 21.89 6.62
C LEU A 153 15.81 22.29 5.26
N LYS A 154 16.76 21.50 4.77
CA LYS A 154 17.28 21.57 3.41
C LYS A 154 17.76 20.19 2.98
N TYR A 155 17.45 19.77 1.76
CA TYR A 155 17.97 18.52 1.22
C TYR A 155 19.46 18.61 0.88
N HIS A 156 20.19 17.51 1.12
CA HIS A 156 21.55 17.37 0.63
C HIS A 156 21.55 17.19 -0.90
N LYS A 157 22.40 17.94 -1.60
CA LYS A 157 22.49 17.88 -3.08
C LYS A 157 23.16 16.60 -3.61
N LYS A 158 23.95 15.92 -2.79
CA LYS A 158 24.67 14.66 -3.12
C LYS A 158 24.26 13.59 -2.12
N ARG A 159 23.06 13.04 -2.28
CA ARG A 159 22.55 11.96 -1.42
C ARG A 159 23.23 10.66 -1.79
N ASP A 160 23.78 9.97 -0.81
CA ASP A 160 24.15 8.57 -0.96
C ASP A 160 23.01 7.73 -0.39
N HIS A 161 22.18 7.19 -1.30
CA HIS A 161 21.02 6.39 -0.94
C HIS A 161 21.38 5.06 -0.26
N GLN A 162 22.67 4.67 -0.24
CA GLN A 162 23.14 3.50 0.51
C GLN A 162 23.50 3.83 1.97
N LEU A 163 23.59 5.12 2.34
CA LEU A 163 23.98 5.51 3.70
C LEU A 163 22.81 5.54 4.68
N HIS A 164 21.61 5.96 4.28
CA HIS A 164 20.48 6.03 5.23
C HIS A 164 20.15 4.68 5.87
N PRO A 165 20.21 3.52 5.18
CA PRO A 165 19.93 2.25 5.84
C PRO A 165 21.00 1.93 6.89
N VAL A 166 22.27 2.29 6.64
CA VAL A 166 23.39 2.05 7.57
C VAL A 166 23.23 2.90 8.84
N VAL A 167 22.78 4.16 8.71
CA VAL A 167 22.56 5.04 9.86
C VAL A 167 21.33 4.62 10.68
N GLY A 168 20.41 3.85 10.10
CA GLY A 168 19.24 3.32 10.82
C GLY A 168 19.61 2.57 12.09
N GLY A 169 20.65 1.73 12.04
CA GLY A 169 21.16 0.98 13.19
C GLY A 169 21.68 1.88 14.33
N LEU A 170 22.28 3.03 14.01
CA LEU A 170 22.79 3.99 15.01
C LEU A 170 21.65 4.65 15.80
N LEU A 171 20.51 4.88 15.15
CA LEU A 171 19.36 5.56 15.76
C LEU A 171 18.41 4.60 16.49
N ALA A 172 18.58 3.28 16.32
CA ALA A 172 17.77 2.26 16.96
C ALA A 172 17.74 2.42 18.49
N THR A 173 18.86 2.77 19.13
CA THR A 173 18.95 2.96 20.59
C THR A 173 18.29 4.24 21.10
N HIS A 174 18.05 5.22 20.22
CA HIS A 174 17.28 6.43 20.57
C HIS A 174 15.76 6.16 20.53
N ILE A 175 15.33 5.20 19.71
CA ILE A 175 13.91 4.92 19.45
C ILE A 175 13.42 3.74 20.28
N LEU A 176 14.14 2.61 20.26
CA LEU A 176 13.73 1.40 20.96
C LEU A 176 14.14 1.43 22.44
N PRO A 177 13.26 1.04 23.37
CA PRO A 177 13.63 0.78 24.75
C PRO A 177 14.72 -0.30 24.84
N ILE A 178 15.66 -0.14 25.78
CA ILE A 178 16.70 -1.15 26.05
C ILE A 178 16.09 -2.51 26.41
N THR A 179 14.94 -2.50 27.10
CA THR A 179 14.18 -3.72 27.42
C THR A 179 13.72 -4.47 26.18
N ALA A 180 13.29 -3.77 25.12
CA ALA A 180 12.89 -4.37 23.86
C ALA A 180 14.12 -4.96 23.12
N LEU A 181 15.23 -4.23 23.06
CA LEU A 181 16.47 -4.72 22.45
C LEU A 181 17.02 -5.96 23.18
N ASN A 182 17.04 -5.94 24.51
CA ASN A 182 17.45 -7.07 25.34
C ASN A 182 16.53 -8.29 25.14
N TRP A 183 15.24 -8.06 24.94
CA TRP A 183 14.28 -9.14 24.66
C TRP A 183 14.51 -9.78 23.30
N LEU A 184 14.69 -8.99 22.23
CA LEU A 184 15.03 -9.53 20.91
C LEU A 184 16.33 -10.35 20.95
N ALA A 185 17.34 -9.88 21.69
CA ALA A 185 18.63 -10.54 21.83
C ALA A 185 18.58 -11.91 22.53
N GLN A 186 17.47 -12.27 23.20
CA GLN A 186 17.27 -13.63 23.74
C GLN A 186 17.07 -14.68 22.63
N TYR A 187 16.73 -14.24 21.42
CA TYR A 187 16.47 -15.09 20.26
C TYR A 187 17.49 -14.79 19.16
N GLN A 188 18.54 -15.61 19.07
CA GLN A 188 19.72 -15.31 18.24
C GLN A 188 19.40 -15.12 16.74
N GLU A 189 18.51 -15.95 16.18
CA GLU A 189 18.11 -15.87 14.77
C GLU A 189 17.37 -14.57 14.47
N LEU A 190 16.36 -14.26 15.31
CA LEU A 190 15.61 -13.01 15.26
C LEU A 190 16.53 -11.80 15.37
N TYR A 191 17.41 -11.79 16.38
CA TYR A 191 18.31 -10.66 16.62
C TYR A 191 19.28 -10.43 15.46
N THR A 192 19.83 -11.51 14.90
CA THR A 192 20.73 -11.43 13.73
C THR A 192 20.00 -10.88 12.51
N SER A 193 18.81 -11.43 12.22
CA SER A 193 17.95 -10.97 11.13
C SER A 193 17.57 -9.48 11.28
N PHE A 194 17.18 -9.08 12.50
CA PHE A 194 16.85 -7.70 12.84
C PHE A 194 18.02 -6.74 12.62
N LEU A 195 19.22 -7.07 13.12
CA LEU A 195 20.41 -6.24 12.95
C LEU A 195 20.80 -6.07 11.49
N TYR A 196 20.75 -7.14 10.67
CA TYR A 196 20.99 -7.00 9.24
C TYR A 196 19.94 -6.12 8.56
N CYS A 197 18.67 -6.29 8.92
CA CYS A 197 17.58 -5.54 8.32
C CYS A 197 17.71 -4.02 8.57
N ILE A 198 17.90 -3.61 9.82
CA ILE A 198 17.96 -2.17 10.19
C ILE A 198 19.25 -1.46 9.73
N ASN A 199 20.23 -2.21 9.22
CA ASN A 199 21.46 -1.69 8.64
C ASN A 199 21.45 -1.80 7.09
N GLY A 200 20.30 -2.10 6.48
CA GLY A 200 20.14 -2.16 5.02
C GLY A 200 20.61 -3.43 4.33
N HIS A 201 21.05 -4.44 5.09
CA HIS A 201 21.46 -5.74 4.55
C HIS A 201 20.26 -6.68 4.43
N TYR A 202 19.25 -6.27 3.66
CA TYR A 202 18.02 -7.03 3.48
C TYR A 202 18.26 -8.44 2.90
N ASP A 203 19.29 -8.59 2.07
CA ASP A 203 19.75 -9.86 1.52
C ASP A 203 20.22 -10.85 2.60
N ARG A 204 20.71 -10.35 3.73
CA ARG A 204 21.15 -11.15 4.89
C ARG A 204 20.13 -11.22 6.01
N ALA A 205 19.05 -10.44 5.93
CA ALA A 205 18.00 -10.40 6.92
C ALA A 205 16.97 -11.54 6.76
N GLY A 206 17.06 -12.34 5.70
CA GLY A 206 16.11 -13.42 5.41
C GLY A 206 14.68 -12.89 5.29
N ILE A 207 13.72 -13.66 5.82
CA ILE A 207 12.28 -13.35 5.72
C ILE A 207 11.92 -11.97 6.30
N MET A 208 12.62 -11.48 7.33
CA MET A 208 12.36 -10.14 7.86
C MET A 208 12.65 -9.06 6.83
N GLY A 209 13.77 -9.19 6.09
CA GLY A 209 14.13 -8.24 5.04
C GLY A 209 13.11 -8.24 3.91
N GLU A 210 12.64 -9.42 3.51
CA GLU A 210 11.59 -9.58 2.50
C GLU A 210 10.29 -8.90 2.93
N LEU A 211 9.84 -9.14 4.16
CA LEU A 211 8.61 -8.57 4.72
C LEU A 211 8.68 -7.03 4.79
N VAL A 212 9.82 -6.47 5.22
CA VAL A 212 10.00 -5.01 5.29
C VAL A 212 10.05 -4.39 3.90
N GLN A 213 10.77 -4.98 2.94
CA GLN A 213 10.83 -4.49 1.56
C GLN A 213 9.48 -4.62 0.82
N GLU A 214 8.68 -5.64 1.14
CA GLU A 214 7.33 -5.77 0.61
C GLU A 214 6.38 -4.75 1.23
N ALA A 215 6.48 -4.53 2.55
CA ALA A 215 5.69 -3.50 3.24
C ALA A 215 5.98 -2.09 2.72
N ASP A 216 7.26 -1.76 2.50
CA ASP A 216 7.70 -0.50 1.92
C ASP A 216 7.09 -0.29 0.52
N ARG A 217 7.27 -1.26 -0.39
CA ARG A 217 6.68 -1.21 -1.74
C ARG A 217 5.16 -1.07 -1.71
N ALA A 218 4.48 -1.80 -0.82
CA ALA A 218 3.03 -1.74 -0.67
C ALA A 218 2.56 -0.35 -0.22
N SER A 219 3.31 0.29 0.69
CA SER A 219 3.02 1.66 1.12
C SER A 219 3.10 2.64 -0.05
N VAL A 220 4.12 2.56 -0.90
CA VAL A 220 4.30 3.47 -2.05
C VAL A 220 3.26 3.22 -3.15
N ALA A 221 2.96 1.95 -3.47
CA ALA A 221 2.02 1.58 -4.53
C ALA A 221 0.58 2.07 -4.26
N GLN A 222 0.21 2.15 -2.98
CA GLN A 222 -1.08 2.65 -2.51
C GLN A 222 -1.32 4.14 -2.89
N PHE A 223 -0.27 4.97 -2.95
CA PHE A 223 -0.38 6.39 -3.28
C PHE A 223 -0.36 6.70 -4.77
N MET A 224 0.08 5.75 -5.60
CA MET A 224 0.08 5.89 -7.06
C MET A 224 -1.25 5.52 -7.73
N GLY A 225 -2.30 5.24 -6.93
CA GLY A 225 -3.62 4.84 -7.46
C GLY A 225 -3.66 3.42 -8.02
N ALA A 226 -2.63 2.62 -7.79
CA ALA A 226 -2.63 1.20 -8.10
C ALA A 226 -3.35 0.45 -6.98
N ASN A 227 -4.25 -0.48 -7.33
CA ASN A 227 -4.89 -1.36 -6.36
C ASN A 227 -3.78 -2.16 -5.64
N ALA A 228 -3.50 -1.84 -4.38
CA ALA A 228 -2.46 -2.54 -3.62
C ALA A 228 -2.75 -4.04 -3.46
N SER A 229 -4.01 -4.47 -3.58
CA SER A 229 -4.40 -5.89 -3.66
C SER A 229 -3.86 -6.60 -4.91
N THR A 230 -3.86 -5.96 -6.08
CA THR A 230 -3.26 -6.52 -7.30
C THR A 230 -1.72 -6.46 -7.30
N ALA A 231 -1.12 -5.51 -6.57
CA ALA A 231 0.33 -5.48 -6.35
C ALA A 231 0.82 -6.62 -5.43
N LEU A 232 -0.08 -7.13 -4.57
CA LEU A 232 0.15 -8.25 -3.65
C LEU A 232 -0.03 -9.63 -4.30
N GLU A 233 -0.53 -9.73 -5.53
CA GLU A 233 -0.94 -11.01 -6.14
C GLU A 233 0.12 -11.69 -7.02
N ARG A 234 1.33 -11.15 -7.10
CA ARG A 234 2.54 -11.88 -7.52
C ARG A 234 3.75 -11.01 -7.18
N PRO A 235 4.88 -11.56 -6.71
CA PRO A 235 6.10 -10.80 -6.56
C PRO A 235 6.58 -10.37 -7.95
N GLN A 236 6.05 -9.25 -8.45
CA GLN A 236 6.63 -8.62 -9.62
C GLN A 236 7.92 -7.94 -9.17
N PRO A 237 9.08 -8.30 -9.73
CA PRO A 237 10.32 -7.60 -9.43
C PRO A 237 10.11 -6.11 -9.71
N SER A 238 10.75 -5.21 -8.94
CA SER A 238 10.65 -3.76 -9.21
C SER A 238 11.00 -3.46 -10.67
N LEU A 239 10.46 -2.38 -11.24
CA LEU A 239 10.78 -1.99 -12.63
C LEU A 239 12.31 -1.95 -12.84
N ALA A 240 13.07 -1.41 -11.89
CA ALA A 240 14.53 -1.44 -11.91
C ALA A 240 15.13 -2.87 -11.94
N LYS A 241 14.61 -3.80 -11.13
CA LYS A 241 15.05 -5.21 -11.12
C LYS A 241 14.65 -5.91 -12.43
N GLN A 242 13.48 -5.61 -12.98
CA GLN A 242 13.03 -6.11 -14.27
C GLN A 242 13.89 -5.54 -15.42
N MET A 243 14.24 -4.26 -15.38
CA MET A 243 15.15 -3.60 -16.33
C MET A 243 16.54 -4.20 -16.26
N LEU A 244 17.07 -4.45 -15.05
CA LEU A 244 18.35 -5.13 -14.89
C LEU A 244 18.30 -6.58 -15.41
N THR A 245 17.19 -7.28 -15.19
CA THR A 245 16.97 -8.64 -15.71
C THR A 245 16.90 -8.61 -17.24
N ALA A 246 16.18 -7.65 -17.82
CA ALA A 246 16.10 -7.40 -19.26
C ALA A 246 17.49 -7.14 -19.83
N LEU A 247 18.26 -6.22 -19.23
CA LEU A 247 19.62 -5.89 -19.64
C LEU A 247 20.52 -7.12 -19.63
N ARG A 248 20.51 -7.91 -18.54
CA ARG A 248 21.31 -9.15 -18.45
C ARG A 248 20.99 -10.11 -19.58
N GLN A 249 19.70 -10.38 -19.78
CA GLN A 249 19.24 -11.29 -20.83
C GLN A 249 19.60 -10.77 -22.23
N LEU A 250 19.31 -9.50 -22.52
CA LEU A 250 19.57 -8.89 -23.81
C LEU A 250 21.07 -8.86 -24.13
N VAL A 251 21.91 -8.49 -23.16
CA VAL A 251 23.37 -8.43 -23.33
C VAL A 251 23.96 -9.83 -23.57
N GLN A 252 23.44 -10.86 -22.89
CA GLN A 252 23.96 -12.22 -23.00
C GLN A 252 23.44 -12.98 -24.22
N THR A 253 22.25 -12.67 -24.73
CA THR A 253 21.58 -13.48 -25.76
C THR A 253 21.33 -12.76 -27.09
N GLN A 254 21.20 -11.43 -27.10
CA GLN A 254 20.76 -10.68 -28.29
C GLN A 254 21.71 -9.58 -28.75
N PHE A 255 22.52 -9.00 -27.87
CA PHE A 255 23.46 -7.94 -28.25
C PHE A 255 24.73 -8.52 -28.85
N LYS A 256 25.15 -7.93 -29.96
CA LYS A 256 26.45 -8.23 -30.58
C LYS A 256 27.48 -7.25 -30.01
N LEU A 257 28.30 -7.74 -29.08
CA LEU A 257 29.30 -6.92 -28.39
C LEU A 257 30.66 -6.98 -29.08
N SER A 258 31.38 -5.86 -29.06
CA SER A 258 32.82 -5.77 -29.34
C SER A 258 33.27 -6.34 -30.70
N ASN A 259 32.44 -6.22 -31.75
CA ASN A 259 32.84 -6.67 -33.09
C ASN A 259 34.00 -5.80 -33.63
N PRO A 260 35.12 -6.41 -34.06
CA PRO A 260 36.30 -5.66 -34.50
C PRO A 260 36.19 -5.07 -35.92
N HIS A 261 35.23 -5.53 -36.74
CA HIS A 261 35.14 -5.21 -38.17
C HIS A 261 33.77 -4.63 -38.60
N SER A 262 32.85 -4.40 -37.67
CA SER A 262 31.49 -3.92 -37.98
C SER A 262 30.82 -3.24 -36.78
N GLY A 263 29.68 -2.59 -37.03
CA GLY A 263 28.85 -2.01 -35.97
C GLY A 263 28.45 -3.05 -34.91
N SER A 264 28.53 -2.64 -33.65
CA SER A 264 28.15 -3.45 -32.49
C SER A 264 26.98 -2.81 -31.75
N ASP A 265 26.22 -3.61 -31.00
CA ASP A 265 25.19 -3.09 -30.08
C ASP A 265 25.84 -2.50 -28.81
N GLY A 266 27.11 -2.85 -28.55
CA GLY A 266 27.91 -2.31 -27.46
C GLY A 266 29.38 -2.75 -27.47
N TRP A 267 30.17 -2.18 -26.58
CA TRP A 267 31.62 -2.40 -26.45
C TRP A 267 31.99 -2.60 -24.98
N LEU A 268 32.68 -3.70 -24.68
CA LEU A 268 33.16 -4.01 -23.34
C LEU A 268 34.63 -3.60 -23.21
N THR A 269 34.93 -2.62 -22.35
CA THR A 269 36.30 -2.25 -21.95
C THR A 269 36.63 -2.84 -20.59
N GLU A 270 37.87 -2.67 -20.10
CA GLU A 270 38.27 -3.15 -18.77
C GLU A 270 37.42 -2.53 -17.64
N ASP A 271 36.97 -1.31 -17.86
CA ASP A 271 36.41 -0.39 -16.89
C ASP A 271 34.89 -0.18 -17.04
N ALA A 272 34.30 -0.42 -18.22
CA ALA A 272 32.85 -0.32 -18.39
C ALA A 272 32.30 -1.15 -19.57
N LEU A 273 31.00 -1.44 -19.51
CA LEU A 273 30.21 -1.88 -20.67
C LEU A 273 29.52 -0.65 -21.26
N TRP A 274 29.74 -0.39 -22.55
CA TRP A 274 29.13 0.70 -23.29
C TRP A 274 28.08 0.15 -24.24
N LEU A 275 26.83 0.61 -24.16
CA LEU A 275 25.73 0.13 -25.00
C LEU A 275 25.12 1.28 -25.80
N ILE A 276 24.68 1.05 -27.04
CA ILE A 276 24.01 2.09 -27.83
C ILE A 276 22.68 2.46 -27.16
N SER A 277 22.51 3.74 -26.83
CA SER A 277 21.40 4.25 -26.01
C SER A 277 20.02 3.94 -26.58
N LYS A 278 19.74 4.35 -27.83
CA LYS A 278 18.44 4.14 -28.50
C LYS A 278 18.10 2.65 -28.62
N THR A 279 19.02 1.86 -29.17
CA THR A 279 18.83 0.40 -29.36
C THR A 279 18.57 -0.32 -28.04
N THR A 280 19.28 0.08 -26.98
CA THR A 280 19.11 -0.49 -25.64
C THR A 280 17.74 -0.12 -25.06
N ALA A 281 17.33 1.14 -25.16
CA ALA A 281 16.02 1.60 -24.70
C ALA A 281 14.87 0.82 -25.38
N ASP A 282 14.92 0.72 -26.71
CA ASP A 282 13.85 0.10 -27.49
C ASP A 282 13.73 -1.40 -27.19
N ARG A 283 14.86 -2.11 -27.07
CA ARG A 283 14.87 -3.54 -26.76
C ARG A 283 14.52 -3.85 -25.30
N VAL A 284 14.94 -3.02 -24.34
CA VAL A 284 14.54 -3.16 -22.93
C VAL A 284 13.04 -2.93 -22.80
N ARG A 285 12.49 -1.88 -23.43
CA ARG A 285 11.04 -1.63 -23.44
C ARG A 285 10.27 -2.79 -24.05
N ALA A 286 10.68 -3.28 -25.21
CA ALA A 286 10.05 -4.42 -25.88
C ALA A 286 10.08 -5.68 -25.00
N TRP A 287 11.20 -5.96 -24.35
CA TRP A 287 11.33 -7.10 -23.44
C TRP A 287 10.39 -6.99 -22.25
N LEU A 288 10.31 -5.82 -21.61
CA LEU A 288 9.42 -5.59 -20.45
C LEU A 288 7.95 -5.74 -20.82
N LEU A 289 7.54 -5.17 -21.96
CA LEU A 289 6.17 -5.31 -22.47
C LEU A 289 5.82 -6.77 -22.79
N GLN A 290 6.75 -7.55 -23.35
CA GLN A 290 6.56 -8.98 -23.59
C GLN A 290 6.39 -9.79 -22.30
N GLN A 291 7.02 -9.36 -21.20
CA GLN A 291 6.85 -9.97 -19.88
C GLN A 291 5.57 -9.51 -19.15
N GLY A 292 4.71 -8.71 -19.79
CA GLY A 292 3.45 -8.25 -19.22
C GLY A 292 3.59 -7.07 -18.25
N VAL A 293 4.71 -6.36 -18.26
CA VAL A 293 4.95 -5.18 -17.42
C VAL A 293 4.20 -3.99 -18.02
N THR A 294 3.23 -3.45 -17.30
CA THR A 294 2.35 -2.36 -17.80
C THR A 294 2.84 -0.95 -17.44
N SER A 295 3.85 -0.82 -16.57
CA SER A 295 4.36 0.45 -16.06
C SER A 295 5.63 0.95 -16.77
N VAL A 296 5.89 0.53 -18.00
CA VAL A 296 7.12 0.86 -18.73
C VAL A 296 7.03 2.28 -19.30
N PRO A 297 8.05 3.15 -19.10
CA PRO A 297 8.06 4.48 -19.71
C PRO A 297 8.04 4.48 -21.25
N ASP A 298 7.11 5.23 -21.83
CA ASP A 298 7.02 5.40 -23.30
C ASP A 298 8.16 6.26 -23.87
N SER A 299 8.70 7.19 -23.06
CA SER A 299 9.82 8.06 -23.44
C SER A 299 11.17 7.44 -23.08
N ASN A 300 12.13 7.51 -24.01
CA ASN A 300 13.52 7.10 -23.77
C ASN A 300 14.18 7.93 -22.65
N VAL A 301 13.84 9.22 -22.55
CA VAL A 301 14.38 10.10 -21.49
C VAL A 301 13.98 9.58 -20.12
N ARG A 302 12.68 9.34 -19.92
CA ARG A 302 12.14 8.82 -18.67
C ARG A 302 12.67 7.42 -18.33
N LEU A 303 12.90 6.59 -19.35
CA LEU A 303 13.50 5.27 -19.17
C LEU A 303 14.94 5.38 -18.65
N PHE A 304 15.73 6.30 -19.20
CA PHE A 304 17.11 6.51 -18.78
C PHE A 304 17.21 7.15 -17.39
N ASP A 305 16.32 8.09 -17.06
CA ASP A 305 16.24 8.69 -15.73
C ASP A 305 15.96 7.61 -14.66
N GLU A 306 15.05 6.68 -14.95
CA GLU A 306 14.74 5.55 -14.06
C GLU A 306 15.96 4.63 -13.88
N MET A 307 16.70 4.34 -14.96
CA MET A 307 17.93 3.53 -14.89
C MET A 307 19.01 4.22 -14.07
N GLN A 308 19.13 5.55 -14.18
CA GLN A 308 20.09 6.35 -13.43
C GLN A 308 19.71 6.43 -11.94
N ALA A 309 18.44 6.72 -11.63
CA ALA A 309 17.93 6.80 -10.26
C ALA A 309 18.14 5.50 -9.47
N HIS A 310 18.08 4.36 -10.15
CA HIS A 310 18.31 3.04 -9.56
C HIS A 310 19.75 2.51 -9.70
N GLY A 311 20.69 3.33 -10.21
CA GLY A 311 22.10 2.99 -10.32
C GLY A 311 22.40 1.82 -11.27
N LEU A 312 21.57 1.64 -12.31
CA LEU A 312 21.76 0.64 -13.37
C LEU A 312 22.78 1.11 -14.41
N ILE A 313 22.88 2.43 -14.60
CA ILE A 313 23.83 3.10 -15.50
C ILE A 313 24.70 4.10 -14.72
N ILE A 314 25.89 4.37 -15.24
CA ILE A 314 26.86 5.31 -14.68
C ILE A 314 26.66 6.66 -15.40
N PRO A 315 26.22 7.72 -14.71
CA PRO A 315 25.96 9.01 -15.34
C PRO A 315 27.24 9.74 -15.74
N THR A 316 27.11 10.73 -16.62
CA THR A 316 28.20 11.64 -16.98
C THR A 316 28.61 12.52 -15.80
N SER A 317 29.74 13.23 -15.92
CA SER A 317 30.15 14.24 -14.94
C SER A 317 29.15 15.38 -14.75
N GLU A 318 28.22 15.56 -15.69
CA GLU A 318 27.12 16.53 -15.64
C GLU A 318 25.79 15.92 -15.16
N ASP A 319 25.81 14.70 -14.61
CA ASP A 319 24.63 13.97 -14.14
C ASP A 319 23.61 13.62 -15.24
N LYS A 320 24.07 13.43 -16.48
CA LYS A 320 23.23 12.95 -17.60
C LYS A 320 23.40 11.46 -17.81
N ALA A 321 22.32 10.78 -18.24
CA ALA A 321 22.33 9.34 -18.48
C ALA A 321 23.13 8.89 -19.72
N VAL A 322 23.18 9.73 -20.76
CA VAL A 322 23.73 9.39 -22.08
C VAL A 322 25.09 10.06 -22.29
N TRP A 323 26.05 9.27 -22.76
CA TRP A 323 27.40 9.68 -23.12
C TRP A 323 27.51 9.86 -24.63
N SER A 324 28.23 10.89 -25.10
CA SER A 324 28.69 10.99 -26.48
C SER A 324 30.10 10.44 -26.56
N CYS A 325 30.33 9.42 -27.38
CA CYS A 325 31.61 8.72 -27.45
C CYS A 325 32.09 8.52 -28.88
N GLU A 326 33.38 8.74 -29.10
CA GLU A 326 34.09 8.31 -30.31
C GLU A 326 34.65 6.89 -30.09
N ILE A 327 34.50 6.02 -31.09
CA ILE A 327 34.94 4.61 -31.01
C ILE A 327 36.05 4.38 -32.03
N LYS A 328 37.20 3.89 -31.56
CA LYS A 328 38.36 3.57 -32.40
C LYS A 328 38.77 2.13 -32.16
N ALA A 329 38.54 1.26 -33.13
CA ALA A 329 39.06 -0.11 -33.09
C ALA A 329 40.54 -0.14 -33.50
N ASP A 330 41.34 -1.03 -32.90
CA ASP A 330 42.75 -1.20 -33.23
C ASP A 330 42.95 -1.67 -34.69
N GLY A 331 41.93 -2.33 -35.26
CA GLY A 331 41.86 -2.71 -36.67
C GLY A 331 41.56 -1.55 -37.63
N GLY A 332 41.50 -0.31 -37.15
CA GLY A 332 41.27 0.90 -37.96
C GLY A 332 39.80 1.19 -38.29
N TRP A 333 38.86 0.40 -37.77
CA TRP A 333 37.42 0.66 -37.93
C TRP A 333 36.94 1.71 -36.93
N ALA A 334 36.19 2.70 -37.44
CA ALA A 334 35.50 3.70 -36.64
C ALA A 334 34.17 4.08 -37.32
N PRO A 335 33.09 4.37 -36.57
CA PRO A 335 31.78 4.69 -37.13
C PRO A 335 31.71 6.06 -37.85
N GLY A 336 32.78 6.87 -37.80
CA GLY A 336 32.89 8.15 -38.52
C GLY A 336 32.09 9.32 -37.90
N CYS A 337 31.23 9.04 -36.92
CA CYS A 337 30.53 10.03 -36.11
C CYS A 337 30.47 9.57 -34.64
N PRO A 338 30.34 10.51 -33.67
CA PRO A 338 30.19 10.15 -32.27
C PRO A 338 28.86 9.42 -32.04
N LEU A 339 28.89 8.38 -31.21
CA LEU A 339 27.73 7.58 -30.86
C LEU A 339 27.23 7.91 -29.46
N THR A 340 25.91 7.82 -29.27
CA THR A 340 25.26 8.03 -27.97
C THR A 340 25.16 6.72 -27.19
N LEU A 341 25.94 6.59 -26.12
CA LEU A 341 26.11 5.35 -25.36
C LEU A 341 25.60 5.48 -23.92
N LEU A 342 25.16 4.36 -23.36
CA LEU A 342 24.95 4.16 -21.92
C LEU A 342 26.17 3.46 -21.35
N ARG A 343 26.64 3.92 -20.19
CA ARG A 343 27.77 3.32 -19.48
C ARG A 343 27.26 2.45 -18.33
N LEU A 344 27.68 1.20 -18.26
CA LEU A 344 27.27 0.23 -17.24
C LEU A 344 28.49 -0.41 -16.57
N SER A 345 28.35 -0.78 -15.30
CA SER A 345 29.36 -1.61 -14.64
C SER A 345 29.26 -3.07 -15.13
N PRO A 346 30.35 -3.70 -15.61
CA PRO A 346 30.32 -5.09 -16.06
C PRO A 346 29.86 -6.07 -14.97
N SER A 347 30.14 -5.77 -13.69
CA SER A 347 29.71 -6.59 -12.54
C SER A 347 28.19 -6.61 -12.33
N ARG A 348 27.44 -5.66 -12.93
CA ARG A 348 25.98 -5.67 -12.89
C ARG A 348 25.40 -6.68 -13.87
N ILE A 349 26.12 -6.99 -14.95
CA ILE A 349 25.67 -7.87 -16.04
C ILE A 349 26.17 -9.31 -15.83
N TRP A 350 27.45 -9.48 -15.51
CA TRP A 350 28.07 -10.80 -15.31
C TRP A 350 28.48 -11.00 -13.86
N GLY A 351 28.17 -12.17 -13.31
CA GLY A 351 28.44 -12.50 -11.90
C GLY A 351 29.90 -12.86 -11.64
N THR A 352 30.54 -13.48 -12.62
CA THR A 352 31.95 -13.89 -12.58
C THR A 352 32.73 -13.30 -13.76
N GLN A 353 34.07 -13.25 -13.64
CA GLN A 353 34.92 -12.73 -14.72
C GLN A 353 35.01 -13.70 -15.91
N GLU A 354 34.76 -15.00 -15.69
CA GLU A 354 34.79 -16.05 -16.71
C GLU A 354 33.59 -16.00 -17.66
N GLU A 355 32.46 -15.46 -17.22
CA GLU A 355 31.26 -15.25 -18.04
C GLU A 355 31.39 -14.05 -18.99
N ARG A 356 32.43 -13.23 -18.84
CA ARG A 356 32.59 -12.00 -19.62
C ARG A 356 33.10 -12.30 -21.04
N PRO A 357 32.47 -11.73 -22.08
CA PRO A 357 32.98 -11.79 -23.44
C PRO A 357 34.37 -11.16 -23.58
N THR A 358 35.03 -11.43 -24.69
CA THR A 358 36.33 -10.83 -25.02
C THR A 358 36.23 -9.30 -25.01
N LEU A 359 37.22 -8.67 -24.38
CA LEU A 359 37.33 -7.20 -24.35
C LEU A 359 37.46 -6.65 -25.76
N PHE A 360 36.93 -5.45 -25.96
CA PHE A 360 37.06 -4.73 -27.21
C PHE A 360 38.52 -4.35 -27.47
N ALA A 361 39.06 -4.77 -28.61
CA ALA A 361 40.38 -4.37 -29.10
C ALA A 361 40.30 -2.98 -29.73
N GLY A 362 40.27 -1.96 -28.87
CA GLY A 362 40.14 -0.56 -29.24
C GLY A 362 39.81 0.32 -28.05
N GLN A 363 39.49 1.58 -28.31
CA GLN A 363 39.18 2.59 -27.30
C GLN A 363 37.80 3.20 -27.52
N VAL A 364 37.08 3.39 -26.41
CA VAL A 364 35.85 4.18 -26.33
C VAL A 364 36.20 5.48 -25.63
N ILE A 365 36.22 6.59 -26.37
CA ILE A 365 36.67 7.89 -25.89
C ILE A 365 35.44 8.78 -25.65
N PRO A 366 35.12 9.15 -24.40
CA PRO A 366 34.03 10.08 -24.12
C PRO A 366 34.40 11.50 -24.52
N ASP A 367 33.55 12.18 -25.29
CA ASP A 367 33.73 13.59 -25.62
C ASP A 367 33.38 14.45 -24.39
N ALA A 368 34.36 15.19 -23.85
CA ALA A 368 34.20 16.06 -22.68
C ALA A 368 33.35 17.33 -22.94
N THR A 369 32.80 17.49 -24.15
CA THR A 369 31.96 18.62 -24.55
C THR A 369 30.83 18.08 -25.42
N ALA A 370 29.62 17.96 -24.86
CA ALA A 370 28.46 17.47 -25.61
C ALA A 370 28.01 18.49 -26.67
N PRO A 371 27.67 18.09 -27.91
CA PRO A 371 26.71 18.83 -28.71
C PRO A 371 25.32 18.64 -28.12
N GLN A 372 24.58 19.75 -28.01
CA GLN A 372 23.15 19.73 -27.70
C GLN A 372 22.40 18.98 -28.80
N THR A 373 21.55 18.02 -28.44
CA THR A 373 20.55 17.49 -29.38
C THR A 373 19.52 18.57 -29.64
N SER A 374 19.71 19.25 -30.77
CA SER A 374 18.75 20.07 -31.48
C SER A 374 17.54 19.25 -31.93
N ASN A 375 16.38 19.91 -31.90
CA ASN A 375 15.13 19.51 -32.53
C ASN A 375 15.33 18.90 -33.93
N LEU A 376 14.65 17.79 -34.18
CA LEU A 376 14.21 17.42 -35.52
C LEU A 376 12.69 17.24 -35.45
N ASP A 377 12.01 18.29 -35.86
CA ASP A 377 10.61 18.26 -36.29
C ASP A 377 10.48 17.47 -37.59
N GLU A 378 9.44 16.64 -37.68
CA GLU A 378 8.67 16.48 -38.92
C GLU A 378 7.22 16.91 -38.64
N ASN A 379 6.89 18.09 -39.18
CA ASN A 379 5.60 18.73 -39.50
C ASN A 379 4.38 17.80 -39.74
N ALA A 380 3.11 18.21 -39.65
CA ALA A 380 2.42 19.45 -39.24
C ALA A 380 0.89 19.21 -39.36
N GLU A 381 0.08 19.84 -38.51
CA GLU A 381 -1.07 20.71 -38.86
C GLU A 381 -1.83 21.20 -37.58
N PRO A 382 -2.55 22.34 -37.62
CA PRO A 382 -2.11 23.54 -36.91
C PRO A 382 -2.86 23.84 -35.61
N GLU A 383 -2.21 24.64 -34.76
CA GLU A 383 -2.76 25.28 -33.58
C GLU A 383 -3.92 26.24 -33.93
N ILE A 384 -5.04 26.08 -33.24
CA ILE A 384 -5.90 27.20 -32.87
C ILE A 384 -5.60 27.49 -31.40
N ALA A 385 -4.90 28.61 -31.18
CA ALA A 385 -4.68 29.18 -29.87
C ALA A 385 -6.02 29.60 -29.25
N LEU A 386 -6.34 29.05 -28.08
CA LEU A 386 -7.21 29.66 -27.10
C LEU A 386 -6.51 29.59 -25.74
N GLU A 387 -6.06 30.75 -25.27
CA GLU A 387 -5.62 30.96 -23.89
C GLU A 387 -6.74 30.55 -22.92
N ILE A 388 -6.40 29.75 -21.91
CA ILE A 388 -7.25 29.59 -20.71
C ILE A 388 -6.37 29.77 -19.46
N PRO A 389 -6.81 30.53 -18.45
CA PRO A 389 -5.97 30.99 -17.34
C PRO A 389 -5.70 29.89 -16.31
N VAL A 390 -4.66 30.10 -15.50
CA VAL A 390 -4.37 29.37 -14.27
C VAL A 390 -5.59 29.40 -13.34
N GLY A 391 -6.40 28.35 -13.39
CA GLY A 391 -7.53 28.10 -12.52
C GLY A 391 -7.13 27.21 -11.36
N GLN A 392 -7.30 27.72 -10.14
CA GLN A 392 -7.20 26.98 -8.88
C GLN A 392 -8.00 25.66 -8.96
N ILE A 393 -7.31 24.53 -8.74
CA ILE A 393 -7.97 23.24 -8.56
C ILE A 393 -8.61 23.22 -7.17
N THR A 394 -9.88 23.60 -7.11
CA THR A 394 -10.80 23.25 -6.02
C THR A 394 -11.64 22.07 -6.47
N GLY A 395 -11.03 20.88 -6.52
CA GLY A 395 -11.73 19.61 -6.69
C GLY A 395 -11.82 18.90 -5.34
N LYS A 396 -13.04 18.62 -4.84
CA LYS A 396 -13.30 17.85 -3.61
C LYS A 396 -12.50 16.53 -3.64
N GLY A 397 -11.42 16.48 -2.86
CA GLY A 397 -10.56 15.32 -2.74
C GLY A 397 -11.23 14.22 -1.93
N GLU A 398 -11.18 13.00 -2.43
CA GLU A 398 -11.21 11.82 -1.54
C GLU A 398 -10.01 11.95 -0.60
N SER A 399 -10.24 11.81 0.71
CA SER A 399 -9.20 12.04 1.70
C SER A 399 -8.11 10.97 1.56
N LEU A 400 -6.84 11.37 1.69
CA LEU A 400 -5.69 10.47 1.80
C LEU A 400 -5.90 9.39 2.89
N ALA A 401 -6.69 9.73 3.91
CA ALA A 401 -7.14 8.81 4.95
C ALA A 401 -8.14 7.75 4.43
N ASP A 402 -9.03 8.08 3.49
CA ASP A 402 -10.05 7.15 2.98
C ASP A 402 -9.45 6.07 2.08
N LEU A 403 -8.43 6.43 1.29
CA LEU A 403 -7.68 5.48 0.45
C LEU A 403 -6.84 4.50 1.30
N THR A 404 -6.26 5.00 2.39
CA THR A 404 -5.55 4.15 3.36
C THR A 404 -6.50 3.24 4.14
N LEU A 405 -7.66 3.77 4.54
CA LEU A 405 -8.73 3.03 5.22
C LEU A 405 -9.28 1.85 4.39
N SER A 406 -9.45 2.02 3.07
CA SER A 406 -10.02 0.97 2.19
C SER A 406 -9.17 -0.30 2.11
N LEU A 407 -7.88 -0.26 2.43
CA LEU A 407 -6.93 -1.36 2.27
C LEU A 407 -6.68 -2.18 3.54
N PHE A 408 -7.01 -1.60 4.69
CA PHE A 408 -7.00 -2.28 5.98
C PHE A 408 -8.38 -2.76 6.41
N ALA A 409 -9.43 -2.45 5.64
CA ALA A 409 -10.69 -3.16 5.71
C ALA A 409 -10.43 -4.66 5.47
N PRO A 410 -11.11 -5.58 6.20
CA PRO A 410 -10.92 -7.00 6.00
C PRO A 410 -11.22 -7.35 4.55
N ALA A 411 -10.22 -7.87 3.84
CA ALA A 411 -10.42 -8.49 2.54
C ALA A 411 -11.36 -9.68 2.76
N LEU A 412 -12.59 -9.58 2.28
CA LEU A 412 -13.33 -10.78 1.94
C LEU A 412 -12.57 -11.35 0.74
N SER A 413 -11.85 -12.44 0.96
CA SER A 413 -11.27 -13.23 -0.11
C SER A 413 -12.40 -13.71 -1.00
N ASP A 414 -12.39 -13.31 -2.27
CA ASP A 414 -13.35 -13.73 -3.30
C ASP A 414 -13.14 -15.19 -3.75
N GLU A 415 -12.31 -15.99 -3.06
CA GLU A 415 -11.95 -17.36 -3.48
C GLU A 415 -12.33 -18.49 -2.50
N GLU A 416 -13.03 -18.22 -1.40
CA GLU A 416 -13.62 -19.31 -0.57
C GLU A 416 -15.15 -19.31 -0.64
N ILE A 417 -15.70 -19.55 -1.83
CA ILE A 417 -17.02 -20.20 -1.96
C ILE A 417 -16.95 -21.15 -3.18
N ILE A 418 -16.32 -22.30 -3.00
CA ILE A 418 -16.64 -23.47 -3.82
C ILE A 418 -17.14 -24.56 -2.89
N ASN A 419 -18.36 -25.02 -3.19
CA ASN A 419 -19.03 -26.24 -2.74
C ASN A 419 -19.49 -26.29 -1.29
N ASP A 420 -20.69 -25.77 -1.04
CA ASP A 420 -21.69 -26.53 -0.29
C ASP A 420 -23.09 -25.93 -0.44
N PHE A 421 -23.74 -26.08 -1.60
CA PHE A 421 -25.20 -25.97 -1.66
C PHE A 421 -25.78 -26.97 -2.65
N VAL A 422 -26.59 -27.85 -2.07
CA VAL A 422 -27.26 -29.02 -2.61
C VAL A 422 -28.26 -28.63 -3.73
N SER A 423 -28.17 -29.34 -4.86
CA SER A 423 -29.18 -29.36 -5.93
C SER A 423 -30.49 -30.03 -5.48
N PRO A 424 -31.62 -29.72 -6.14
CA PRO A 424 -32.96 -29.83 -5.56
C PRO A 424 -33.44 -31.27 -5.42
N ILE A 425 -34.07 -31.59 -4.30
CA ILE A 425 -34.93 -32.78 -4.19
C ILE A 425 -36.31 -32.38 -4.71
N GLU A 426 -36.71 -33.01 -5.82
CA GLU A 426 -38.06 -33.00 -6.37
C GLU A 426 -39.04 -33.78 -5.47
N GLU A 427 -40.14 -33.08 -5.14
CA GLU A 427 -41.54 -33.54 -4.95
C GLU A 427 -41.93 -34.56 -3.84
N PRO A 428 -43.23 -34.64 -3.44
CA PRO A 428 -44.34 -33.67 -3.58
C PRO A 428 -45.10 -33.41 -2.25
N MET A 429 -45.91 -32.35 -2.26
CA MET A 429 -47.02 -32.15 -1.32
C MET A 429 -48.09 -33.24 -1.50
N GLY A 430 -48.60 -33.79 -0.40
CA GLY A 430 -49.79 -34.65 -0.43
C GLY A 430 -50.37 -34.97 0.94
N GLY A 431 -51.43 -34.24 1.32
CA GLY A 431 -52.61 -34.86 1.95
C GLY A 431 -52.69 -34.91 3.48
N ILE A 432 -53.50 -34.00 4.03
CA ILE A 432 -54.62 -34.22 4.99
C ILE A 432 -54.45 -35.36 6.03
N SER A 433 -54.49 -35.04 7.34
CA SER A 433 -55.67 -35.31 8.20
C SER A 433 -55.36 -35.13 9.69
N LEU A 434 -56.38 -34.66 10.40
CA LEU A 434 -56.52 -34.49 11.84
C LEU A 434 -56.23 -35.77 12.64
N THR A 435 -55.67 -35.63 13.85
CA THR A 435 -56.26 -36.17 15.11
C THR A 435 -55.47 -35.81 16.38
N GLN A 436 -56.24 -35.39 17.40
CA GLN A 436 -56.06 -35.54 18.87
C GLN A 436 -54.79 -34.95 19.52
N ARG A 437 -54.87 -33.84 20.28
CA ARG A 437 -55.51 -33.61 21.60
C ARG A 437 -54.83 -34.38 22.75
N THR A 438 -54.13 -33.63 23.63
CA THR A 438 -54.32 -33.67 25.09
C THR A 438 -53.77 -32.40 25.74
N ASP A 439 -54.59 -31.87 26.65
CA ASP A 439 -54.40 -30.73 27.53
C ASP A 439 -53.22 -30.92 28.52
N ILE A 440 -52.77 -29.82 29.17
CA ILE A 440 -52.87 -29.61 30.63
C ILE A 440 -52.10 -28.32 31.06
N THR A 441 -52.92 -27.37 31.55
CA THR A 441 -52.76 -26.35 32.63
C THR A 441 -51.72 -25.23 32.57
N GLU A 442 -52.25 -24.00 32.58
CA GLU A 442 -51.70 -22.84 33.28
C GLU A 442 -51.57 -23.10 34.79
N GLU A 443 -50.47 -22.66 35.39
CA GLU A 443 -50.54 -22.05 36.73
C GLU A 443 -49.46 -20.98 36.90
N LYS A 444 -49.87 -19.90 37.57
CA LYS A 444 -49.27 -18.58 37.63
C LYS A 444 -48.75 -18.39 39.05
N LEU A 445 -47.47 -18.09 39.26
CA LEU A 445 -47.00 -17.44 40.48
C LEU A 445 -45.74 -16.60 40.27
N THR A 446 -45.75 -15.53 41.04
CA THR A 446 -44.98 -14.28 41.01
C THR A 446 -43.56 -14.40 41.55
N GLY A 447 -42.65 -13.61 40.99
CA GLY A 447 -41.35 -13.31 41.57
C GLY A 447 -40.61 -12.28 40.71
N ALA A 448 -40.67 -11.01 41.10
CA ALA A 448 -39.93 -9.92 40.49
C ALA A 448 -38.61 -9.71 41.23
N GLU A 449 -37.49 -9.86 40.53
CA GLU A 449 -36.19 -9.22 40.80
C GLU A 449 -35.45 -8.99 39.46
N PRO A 450 -34.55 -7.99 39.39
CA PRO A 450 -34.30 -7.22 38.17
C PRO A 450 -33.46 -8.00 37.17
N ARG A 451 -34.05 -8.26 36.00
CA ARG A 451 -33.34 -8.82 34.85
C ARG A 451 -32.38 -7.76 34.28
N THR A 452 -31.10 -7.95 34.52
CA THR A 452 -30.04 -7.58 33.58
C THR A 452 -30.40 -8.14 32.21
N THR A 453 -30.83 -7.28 31.28
CA THR A 453 -31.21 -7.67 29.93
C THR A 453 -29.97 -7.99 29.11
N SER A 454 -29.56 -9.26 29.12
CA SER A 454 -28.85 -9.84 27.97
C SER A 454 -29.80 -9.74 26.76
N ARG A 455 -29.63 -8.71 25.93
CA ARG A 455 -30.41 -8.54 24.70
C ARG A 455 -30.11 -9.71 23.76
N SER A 456 -31.00 -10.69 23.71
CA SER A 456 -30.96 -11.76 22.72
C SER A 456 -31.04 -11.14 21.32
N VAL A 457 -30.04 -11.39 20.48
CA VAL A 457 -29.98 -10.89 19.10
C VAL A 457 -31.02 -11.63 18.26
N SER A 458 -32.20 -11.02 18.08
CA SER A 458 -33.31 -11.59 17.31
C SER A 458 -33.52 -10.83 16.00
N GLY A 459 -34.13 -11.47 14.99
CA GLY A 459 -34.47 -10.82 13.72
C GLY A 459 -35.40 -9.61 13.92
N GLN A 460 -36.26 -9.63 14.95
CA GLN A 460 -37.10 -8.49 15.30
C GLN A 460 -36.27 -7.35 15.91
N GLY A 461 -35.27 -7.67 16.73
CA GLY A 461 -34.33 -6.70 17.29
C GLY A 461 -33.54 -5.95 16.20
N PHE A 462 -33.25 -6.62 15.07
CA PHE A 462 -32.65 -5.98 13.90
C PHE A 462 -33.60 -4.97 13.25
N VAL A 463 -34.87 -5.33 13.06
CA VAL A 463 -35.88 -4.43 12.47
C VAL A 463 -36.11 -3.21 13.35
N ASP A 464 -36.21 -3.40 14.65
CA ASP A 464 -36.43 -2.30 15.60
C ASP A 464 -35.22 -1.36 15.65
N TRP A 465 -33.99 -1.91 15.58
CA TRP A 465 -32.77 -1.13 15.45
C TRP A 465 -32.71 -0.34 14.14
N LEU A 466 -33.12 -0.96 13.03
CA LEU A 466 -33.16 -0.33 11.70
C LEU A 466 -34.12 0.88 11.69
N ARG A 467 -35.32 0.73 12.26
CA ARG A 467 -36.28 1.83 12.42
C ARG A 467 -35.73 2.94 13.32
N GLU A 468 -35.15 2.59 14.46
CA GLU A 468 -34.62 3.58 15.40
C GLU A 468 -33.41 4.35 14.83
N GLY A 469 -32.54 3.66 14.09
CA GLY A 469 -31.39 4.27 13.41
C GLY A 469 -31.81 5.28 12.34
N ILE A 470 -32.90 5.01 11.64
CA ILE A 470 -33.48 5.93 10.64
C ILE A 470 -34.19 7.10 11.32
N ARG A 471 -35.02 6.83 12.35
CA ARG A 471 -35.71 7.88 13.14
C ARG A 471 -34.73 8.87 13.79
N THR A 472 -33.59 8.36 14.28
CA THR A 472 -32.55 9.17 14.92
C THR A 472 -31.54 9.79 13.96
N ARG A 473 -31.71 9.62 12.64
CA ARG A 473 -30.76 10.05 11.58
C ARG A 473 -29.32 9.57 11.79
N LYS A 474 -29.14 8.45 12.51
CA LYS A 474 -27.84 7.80 12.69
C LYS A 474 -27.49 6.87 11.54
N MET A 475 -28.46 6.50 10.73
CA MET A 475 -28.25 5.74 9.50
C MET A 475 -28.36 6.65 8.28
N MET A 476 -27.28 6.66 7.51
CA MET A 476 -27.21 7.34 6.22
C MET A 476 -28.14 6.63 5.23
N ILE A 477 -28.90 7.41 4.47
CA ILE A 477 -29.85 6.91 3.46
C ILE A 477 -29.49 7.57 2.13
N ASN A 478 -29.41 6.79 1.05
CA ASN A 478 -29.13 7.28 -0.31
C ASN A 478 -27.78 7.98 -0.53
N GLU A 479 -26.88 7.94 0.45
CA GLU A 479 -25.54 8.50 0.32
C GLU A 479 -24.52 7.45 -0.15
N SER A 480 -23.34 7.91 -0.60
CA SER A 480 -22.26 7.02 -0.99
C SER A 480 -21.81 6.19 0.22
N GLY A 481 -21.90 4.85 0.11
CA GLY A 481 -21.57 3.93 1.21
C GLY A 481 -22.68 3.76 2.26
N ALA A 482 -23.86 4.34 2.04
CA ALA A 482 -25.02 4.12 2.91
C ALA A 482 -25.44 2.63 2.92
N PRO A 483 -25.91 2.08 4.06
CA PRO A 483 -26.37 0.70 4.12
C PRO A 483 -27.85 0.54 3.70
N VAL A 484 -28.57 1.64 3.49
CA VAL A 484 -29.99 1.69 3.09
C VAL A 484 -30.17 2.65 1.93
N HIS A 485 -30.85 2.21 0.87
CA HIS A 485 -31.18 3.02 -0.30
C HIS A 485 -32.66 2.88 -0.67
N MET A 486 -33.21 3.88 -1.35
CA MET A 486 -34.48 3.82 -2.05
C MET A 486 -34.21 3.56 -3.54
N VAL A 487 -34.85 2.55 -4.11
CA VAL A 487 -34.70 2.19 -5.53
C VAL A 487 -36.06 1.77 -6.09
N ALA A 488 -36.54 2.49 -7.10
CA ALA A 488 -37.82 2.24 -7.76
C ALA A 488 -39.01 2.12 -6.78
N GLY A 489 -39.06 3.00 -5.77
CA GLY A 489 -40.10 3.02 -4.74
C GLY A 489 -40.01 1.92 -3.69
N ARG A 490 -38.92 1.15 -3.65
CA ARG A 490 -38.68 0.07 -2.66
C ARG A 490 -37.44 0.36 -1.83
N VAL A 491 -37.40 -0.19 -0.62
CA VAL A 491 -36.21 -0.07 0.24
C VAL A 491 -35.22 -1.17 -0.10
N PHE A 492 -33.99 -0.80 -0.41
CA PHE A 492 -32.88 -1.70 -0.65
C PHE A 492 -31.94 -1.73 0.56
N LEU A 493 -31.81 -2.89 1.20
CA LEU A 493 -30.92 -3.15 2.33
C LEU A 493 -29.64 -3.84 1.84
N VAL A 494 -28.50 -3.15 1.95
CA VAL A 494 -27.21 -3.67 1.44
C VAL A 494 -26.70 -4.79 2.34
N SER A 495 -26.56 -6.01 1.78
CA SER A 495 -26.14 -7.21 2.51
C SER A 495 -24.72 -7.65 2.07
N PRO A 496 -23.84 -8.09 2.99
CA PRO A 496 -24.06 -8.29 4.43
C PRO A 496 -23.85 -7.05 5.30
N GLY A 497 -23.56 -5.89 4.68
CA GLY A 497 -23.13 -4.67 5.36
C GLY A 497 -24.07 -4.21 6.48
N ILE A 498 -25.39 -4.18 6.23
CA ILE A 498 -26.39 -3.76 7.21
C ILE A 498 -26.44 -4.67 8.46
N PHE A 499 -26.25 -5.98 8.30
CA PHE A 499 -26.27 -6.94 9.41
C PHE A 499 -24.99 -6.89 10.24
N LYS A 500 -23.84 -6.66 9.59
CA LYS A 500 -22.57 -6.43 10.28
C LYS A 500 -22.63 -5.15 11.13
N LEU A 501 -23.23 -4.08 10.60
CA LEU A 501 -23.42 -2.82 11.32
C LEU A 501 -24.33 -2.98 12.56
N TYR A 502 -25.38 -3.81 12.45
CA TYR A 502 -26.26 -4.12 13.58
C TYR A 502 -25.53 -4.86 14.71
N ILE A 503 -24.77 -5.90 14.38
CA ILE A 503 -23.99 -6.67 15.36
C ILE A 503 -22.94 -5.78 16.04
N GLN A 504 -22.22 -4.99 15.25
CA GLN A 504 -21.22 -4.06 15.77
C GLN A 504 -21.82 -3.03 16.72
N SER A 505 -23.00 -2.47 16.40
CA SER A 505 -23.65 -1.44 17.22
C SER A 505 -24.38 -1.99 18.46
N THR A 506 -24.80 -3.26 18.44
CA THR A 506 -25.58 -3.85 19.55
C THR A 506 -24.72 -4.69 20.49
N THR A 507 -23.76 -5.45 19.95
CA THR A 507 -22.95 -6.42 20.71
C THR A 507 -21.46 -6.09 20.72
N GLY A 508 -20.99 -5.25 19.79
CA GLY A 508 -19.56 -4.93 19.64
C GLY A 508 -18.72 -6.07 19.05
N GLU A 509 -19.32 -7.22 18.76
CA GLU A 509 -18.65 -8.37 18.16
C GLU A 509 -18.37 -8.11 16.66
N THR A 510 -17.30 -8.74 16.14
CA THR A 510 -16.93 -8.69 14.72
C THR A 510 -16.58 -10.10 14.26
N GLY A 511 -16.97 -10.47 13.02
CA GLY A 511 -16.81 -11.84 12.50
C GLY A 511 -18.05 -12.36 11.77
N GLU A 512 -18.43 -13.62 12.02
CA GLU A 512 -19.55 -14.31 11.34
C GLU A 512 -20.90 -14.22 12.06
N GLN A 513 -20.98 -13.50 13.19
CA GLN A 513 -22.18 -13.43 14.04
C GLN A 513 -23.37 -12.69 13.40
N TRP A 514 -23.17 -12.08 12.23
CA TRP A 514 -24.24 -11.52 11.41
C TRP A 514 -25.04 -12.60 10.65
N LYS A 515 -24.48 -13.80 10.41
CA LYS A 515 -25.17 -14.90 9.68
C LYS A 515 -26.45 -15.37 10.41
N PRO A 516 -26.45 -15.61 11.74
CA PRO A 516 -27.67 -15.92 12.48
C PRO A 516 -28.75 -14.83 12.41
N VAL A 517 -28.35 -13.55 12.44
CA VAL A 517 -29.28 -12.42 12.34
C VAL A 517 -29.88 -12.34 10.95
N GLN A 518 -29.08 -12.51 9.91
CA GLN A 518 -29.58 -12.53 8.53
C GLN A 518 -30.59 -13.66 8.34
N ARG A 519 -30.29 -14.88 8.83
CA ARG A 519 -31.24 -16.01 8.82
C ARG A 519 -32.50 -15.72 9.65
N ALA A 520 -32.38 -15.00 10.76
CA ALA A 520 -33.53 -14.60 11.58
C ALA A 520 -34.40 -13.55 10.88
N PHE A 521 -33.79 -12.59 10.18
CA PHE A 521 -34.49 -11.62 9.35
C PHE A 521 -35.19 -12.29 8.16
N GLN A 522 -34.52 -13.24 7.50
CA GLN A 522 -35.14 -13.99 6.40
C GLN A 522 -36.39 -14.76 6.84
N ARG A 523 -36.37 -15.36 8.03
CA ARG A 523 -37.53 -16.04 8.63
C ARG A 523 -38.71 -15.13 8.95
N LEU A 524 -38.50 -13.81 9.03
CA LEU A 524 -39.60 -12.86 9.21
C LEU A 524 -40.37 -12.59 7.91
N SER A 525 -39.84 -13.03 6.75
CA SER A 525 -40.47 -12.89 5.42
C SER A 525 -40.92 -11.45 5.10
N LEU A 526 -40.19 -10.46 5.62
CA LEU A 526 -40.45 -9.03 5.35
C LEU A 526 -39.88 -8.57 4.01
N HIS A 527 -38.96 -9.35 3.44
CA HIS A 527 -38.27 -9.04 2.19
C HIS A 527 -39.00 -9.62 0.98
N TYR A 528 -38.81 -8.96 -0.16
CA TYR A 528 -39.38 -9.35 -1.44
C TYR A 528 -38.79 -10.67 -1.95
N TYR A 529 -39.64 -11.52 -2.51
CA TYR A 529 -39.27 -12.71 -3.25
C TYR A 529 -39.68 -12.53 -4.71
N ASP A 530 -38.78 -12.84 -5.63
CA ASP A 530 -39.12 -12.91 -7.05
C ASP A 530 -39.91 -14.20 -7.36
N ASN A 531 -40.52 -14.26 -8.54
CA ASN A 531 -41.26 -15.42 -9.04
C ASN A 531 -40.40 -16.71 -9.09
N ASP A 532 -39.08 -16.55 -9.23
CA ASP A 532 -38.09 -17.63 -9.23
C ASP A 532 -37.58 -18.02 -7.83
N GLY A 533 -38.20 -17.50 -6.75
CA GLY A 533 -37.82 -17.79 -5.37
C GLY A 533 -36.55 -17.09 -4.89
N THR A 534 -35.98 -16.19 -5.70
CA THR A 534 -34.79 -15.41 -5.34
C THR A 534 -35.16 -14.26 -4.40
N ASN A 535 -34.42 -14.10 -3.31
CA ASN A 535 -34.64 -13.05 -2.31
C ASN A 535 -33.47 -12.07 -2.13
N ILE A 536 -32.35 -12.29 -2.83
CA ILE A 536 -31.20 -11.39 -2.86
C ILE A 536 -31.06 -10.82 -4.26
N PHE A 537 -31.20 -9.50 -4.37
CA PHE A 537 -31.18 -8.79 -5.63
C PHE A 537 -29.86 -8.04 -5.81
N THR A 538 -29.47 -7.88 -7.06
CA THR A 538 -28.29 -7.08 -7.43
C THR A 538 -28.75 -5.72 -7.95
N CYS A 539 -28.28 -4.63 -7.35
CA CYS A 539 -28.44 -3.27 -7.86
C CYS A 539 -27.14 -2.79 -8.49
N GLU A 540 -27.26 -2.05 -9.58
CA GLU A 540 -26.16 -1.39 -10.24
C GLU A 540 -26.07 0.06 -9.78
N VAL A 541 -24.88 0.47 -9.32
CA VAL A 541 -24.54 1.83 -8.91
C VAL A 541 -23.75 2.48 -10.04
N LYS A 542 -24.33 3.45 -10.72
CA LYS A 542 -23.69 4.20 -11.80
C LYS A 542 -23.02 5.45 -11.24
N GLY A 543 -21.70 5.41 -11.12
CA GLY A 543 -20.88 6.57 -10.79
C GLY A 543 -20.38 7.30 -12.05
N PRO A 544 -19.80 8.51 -11.93
CA PRO A 544 -19.32 9.32 -13.06
C PRO A 544 -18.23 8.66 -13.92
N ARG A 545 -17.49 7.68 -13.36
CA ARG A 545 -16.36 7.00 -14.04
C ARG A 545 -16.40 5.46 -13.95
N LYS A 546 -17.26 4.88 -13.09
CA LYS A 546 -17.28 3.43 -12.85
C LYS A 546 -18.66 2.98 -12.39
N THR A 547 -19.02 1.78 -12.81
CA THR A 547 -20.25 1.09 -12.42
C THR A 547 -19.91 -0.01 -11.41
N ARG A 548 -20.64 -0.08 -10.29
CA ARG A 548 -20.47 -1.13 -9.25
C ARG A 548 -21.77 -1.90 -9.08
N ARG A 549 -21.70 -3.13 -8.57
CA ARG A 549 -22.86 -3.97 -8.25
C ARG A 549 -22.95 -4.19 -6.74
N LEU A 550 -24.12 -3.96 -6.17
CA LEU A 550 -24.44 -4.18 -4.76
C LEU A 550 -25.45 -5.31 -4.65
N LYS A 551 -25.30 -6.20 -3.67
CA LYS A 551 -26.30 -7.24 -3.38
C LYS A 551 -27.06 -6.91 -2.09
N GLY A 552 -28.35 -7.19 -2.06
CA GLY A 552 -29.19 -6.80 -0.94
C GLY A 552 -30.62 -7.33 -1.01
N TYR A 553 -31.40 -6.98 -0.01
CA TYR A 553 -32.81 -7.34 0.10
C TYR A 553 -33.68 -6.15 -0.29
N PHE A 554 -34.76 -6.39 -1.01
CA PHE A 554 -35.81 -5.40 -1.22
C PHE A 554 -36.90 -5.54 -0.18
N LEU A 555 -37.47 -4.42 0.26
CA LEU A 555 -38.70 -4.36 1.04
C LEU A 555 -39.75 -3.60 0.22
N GLU A 556 -40.90 -4.23 -0.01
CA GLU A 556 -41.96 -3.67 -0.86
C GLU A 556 -42.66 -2.46 -0.26
N LYS A 557 -42.66 -2.34 1.08
CA LYS A 557 -43.38 -1.30 1.82
C LYS A 557 -42.39 -0.39 2.56
N PRO A 558 -41.96 0.73 1.95
CA PRO A 558 -41.07 1.69 2.59
C PRO A 558 -41.61 2.25 3.90
N GLU A 559 -42.93 2.32 4.05
CA GLU A 559 -43.62 2.82 5.24
C GLU A 559 -43.29 1.98 6.49
N PHE A 560 -42.95 0.71 6.30
CA PHE A 560 -42.60 -0.20 7.39
C PHE A 560 -41.31 0.22 8.12
N ILE A 561 -40.44 0.98 7.44
CA ILE A 561 -39.14 1.42 7.96
C ILE A 561 -39.09 2.93 8.13
N PHE A 562 -39.62 3.69 7.17
CA PHE A 562 -39.53 5.15 7.15
C PHE A 562 -40.72 5.86 7.81
N GLY A 563 -41.81 5.14 8.13
CA GLY A 563 -43.03 5.75 8.65
C GLY A 563 -43.71 6.64 7.60
N ASP A 564 -44.19 7.81 8.02
CA ASP A 564 -44.97 8.72 7.16
C ASP A 564 -44.12 9.53 6.15
N VAL A 565 -42.79 9.53 6.30
CA VAL A 565 -41.88 10.34 5.45
C VAL A 565 -40.90 9.42 4.72
N VAL A 566 -41.26 9.05 3.50
CA VAL A 566 -40.44 8.20 2.62
C VAL A 566 -39.46 9.06 1.81
N PRO A 567 -38.14 8.79 1.85
CA PRO A 567 -37.15 9.49 1.02
C PRO A 567 -37.33 9.24 -0.48
N GLU A 568 -36.85 10.17 -1.33
CA GLU A 568 -36.83 9.99 -2.79
C GLU A 568 -35.89 8.84 -3.21
N ASP A 569 -36.12 8.29 -4.40
CA ASP A 569 -35.27 7.24 -4.97
C ASP A 569 -33.84 7.74 -5.23
N ASN A 570 -32.86 6.85 -5.04
CA ASN A 570 -31.47 7.16 -5.32
C ASN A 570 -31.23 7.26 -6.84
N PRO A 571 -30.83 8.43 -7.38
CA PRO A 571 -30.70 8.63 -8.82
C PRO A 571 -29.53 7.86 -9.45
N TYR A 572 -28.62 7.32 -8.63
CA TYR A 572 -27.44 6.59 -9.08
C TYR A 572 -27.57 5.07 -8.95
N LEU A 573 -28.67 4.57 -8.37
CA LEU A 573 -28.93 3.14 -8.25
C LEU A 573 -30.10 2.71 -9.12
N SER A 574 -29.89 1.64 -9.87
CA SER A 574 -30.93 0.95 -10.64
C SER A 574 -30.89 -0.54 -10.38
N MET A 575 -32.05 -1.18 -10.30
CA MET A 575 -32.13 -2.64 -10.22
C MET A 575 -31.49 -3.26 -11.48
N PHE A 576 -30.57 -4.21 -11.29
CA PHE A 576 -29.93 -4.89 -12.42
C PHE A 576 -30.88 -5.98 -12.93
N VAL A 577 -31.45 -5.78 -14.12
CA VAL A 577 -32.22 -6.80 -14.84
C VAL A 577 -31.27 -7.42 -15.86
N GLY A 578 -30.82 -8.64 -15.61
CA GLY A 578 -29.98 -9.37 -16.55
C GLY A 578 -30.78 -9.71 -17.80
N THR A 579 -30.40 -9.15 -18.96
CA THR A 579 -30.80 -9.66 -20.28
C THR A 579 -29.83 -10.73 -20.74
#